data_AF-A0A3D0HR14-F1
#
_entry.id   AF-A0A3D0HR14-F1
#
_cell.length_a   1.000
_cell.length_b   1.000
_cell.length_c   1.000
_cell.angle_alpha   90.00
_cell.angle_beta   90.00
_cell.angle_gamma   90.00
#
_symmetry.space_group_name_H-M   'P 1'
#
loop_
_entity.id
_entity.type
_entity.pdbx_description
1 polymer ?
#
loop_
_entity_poly.entity_id
_entity_poly.type
_entity_poly.pdbx_seq_one_letter_code
_entity_poly.pdbx_strand_id
1 'polypeptide(L)' 'EDEYFVLGDNREVSLDSRELGPIKEKNIAGHVVLRIWPLNKFGTP' A
#
# COMPACT_ATOMS: atom_id res chain seq x y z
N GLU A 1 -19.54 -0.27 5.05
CA GLU A 1 -18.74 -0.18 3.81
C GLU A 1 -17.36 0.31 4.23
N ASP A 2 -16.62 -0.58 4.90
CA ASP A 2 -15.35 -0.24 5.58
C ASP A 2 -14.24 -1.10 4.95
N GLU A 3 -14.21 -1.12 3.62
CA GLU A 3 -13.25 -1.91 2.86
C GLU A 3 -12.66 -1.08 1.73
N TYR A 4 -11.38 -1.33 1.45
CA TYR A 4 -10.59 -0.59 0.48
C TYR A 4 -10.12 -1.53 -0.60
N PHE A 5 -10.26 -1.11 -1.85
CA PHE A 5 -9.64 -1.79 -2.98
C PHE A 5 -8.24 -1.23 -3.19
N VAL A 6 -7.21 -2.05 -2.94
CA VAL A 6 -5.81 -1.62 -2.97
C VAL A 6 -5.05 -2.26 -4.14
N LEU A 7 -4.09 -1.52 -4.70
CA LEU A 7 -3.30 -1.94 -5.87
C LEU A 7 -1.82 -1.69 -5.62
N GLY A 8 -0.97 -2.71 -5.75
CA GLY A 8 0.47 -2.57 -5.56
C GLY A 8 1.18 -2.04 -6.80
N ASP A 9 2.14 -1.13 -6.65
CA ASP A 9 2.78 -0.38 -7.76
C ASP A 9 3.40 -1.23 -8.87
N ASN A 10 3.93 -2.40 -8.53
CA ASN A 10 4.42 -3.35 -9.53
C ASN A 10 3.26 -4.20 -10.08
N ARG A 11 2.43 -3.58 -10.93
CA ARG A 11 1.10 -4.08 -11.35
C ARG A 11 1.11 -5.48 -11.97
N GLU A 12 2.18 -5.85 -12.68
CA GLU A 12 2.30 -7.13 -13.38
C GLU A 12 2.48 -8.33 -12.45
N VAL A 13 3.05 -8.12 -11.25
CA VAL A 13 3.41 -9.19 -10.31
C VAL A 13 2.82 -9.01 -8.91
N SER A 14 2.09 -7.92 -8.68
CA SER A 14 1.46 -7.61 -7.39
C SER A 14 0.23 -8.48 -7.16
N LEU A 15 0.28 -9.31 -6.10
CA LEU A 15 -0.89 -9.98 -5.54
C LEU A 15 -1.66 -9.00 -4.65
N ASP A 16 -2.72 -8.41 -5.20
CA ASP A 16 -3.51 -7.35 -4.54
C ASP A 16 -5.02 -7.58 -4.71
N SER A 17 -5.84 -6.55 -4.48
CA SER A 17 -7.29 -6.69 -4.44
C SER A 17 -7.92 -7.21 -5.74
N ARG A 18 -7.20 -7.19 -6.87
CA ARG A 18 -7.65 -7.84 -8.13
C ARG A 18 -7.85 -9.35 -7.98
N GLU A 19 -7.07 -9.99 -7.12
CA GLU A 19 -7.14 -11.43 -6.85
C GLU A 19 -7.67 -11.74 -5.44
N LEU A 20 -7.26 -10.96 -4.43
CA LEU A 20 -7.61 -11.19 -3.02
C LEU A 20 -8.95 -10.59 -2.59
N GLY A 21 -9.49 -9.66 -3.38
CA GLY A 21 -10.64 -8.84 -3.00
C GLY A 21 -10.27 -7.63 -2.11
N PRO A 22 -11.26 -6.83 -1.71
CA PRO A 22 -11.05 -5.63 -0.91
C PRO A 22 -10.62 -5.93 0.54
N ILE A 23 -9.90 -5.00 1.16
CA ILE A 23 -9.31 -5.12 2.50
C ILE A 23 -10.09 -4.29 3.51
N LYS A 24 -10.47 -4.89 4.64
CA LYS A 24 -11.18 -4.21 5.72
C LYS A 24 -10.33 -3.10 6.36
N GLU A 25 -10.95 -1.95 6.65
CA GLU A 25 -10.32 -0.78 7.28
C GLU A 25 -9.57 -1.15 8.56
N LYS A 26 -10.17 -2.02 9.40
CA LYS A 26 -9.55 -2.49 10.65
C LYS A 26 -8.20 -3.20 10.47
N ASN A 27 -7.89 -3.66 9.26
CA ASN A 27 -6.62 -4.30 8.93
C ASN A 27 -5.56 -3.30 8.41
N ILE A 28 -5.92 -2.03 8.21
CA ILE A 28 -5.01 -0.97 7.79
C ILE A 28 -4.32 -0.38 9.01
N ALA A 29 -2.99 -0.57 9.10
CA ALA A 29 -2.20 -0.06 10.21
C ALA A 29 -1.96 1.47 10.14
N GLY A 30 -1.87 2.03 8.94
CA GLY A 30 -1.62 3.46 8.74
C GLY A 30 -1.16 3.80 7.31
N HIS A 31 -0.84 5.07 7.09
CA HIS A 31 -0.39 5.59 5.80
C HIS A 31 1.12 5.80 5.79
N VAL A 32 1.79 5.43 4.69
CA VAL A 32 3.22 5.71 4.49
C VAL A 32 3.36 7.16 4.03
N VAL A 33 3.91 8.03 4.88
CA VAL A 33 4.03 9.48 4.61
C VAL A 33 5.47 9.97 4.47
N LEU A 34 6.46 9.18 4.88
CA LEU A 34 7.89 9.55 4.83
C LEU A 34 8.76 8.30 4.60
N ARG A 35 9.75 8.45 3.72
CA ARG A 35 10.80 7.47 3.44
C ARG A 35 12.13 7.96 4.03
N ILE A 36 12.65 7.26 5.03
CA ILE A 36 13.90 7.64 5.71
C ILE A 36 15.14 7.04 5.01
N TRP A 37 15.03 5.83 4.46
CA TRP A 37 16.14 5.10 3.86
C TRP A 37 15.87 4.73 2.39
N PRO A 38 16.90 4.73 1.51
CA PRO A 38 18.28 5.17 1.74
C PRO A 38 18.38 6.68 1.92
N LEU A 39 19.40 7.16 2.66
CA LEU A 39 19.53 8.58 3.04
C LEU A 39 19.59 9.53 1.82
N ASN A 40 20.17 9.08 0.69
CA ASN A 40 20.19 9.83 -0.56
C ASN A 40 18.83 9.90 -1.28
N LYS A 41 17.82 9.20 -0.76
CA LYS A 41 16.42 9.22 -1.21
C LYS A 41 15.47 9.60 -0.06
N PHE A 42 15.96 10.30 0.96
CA PHE A 42 15.13 10.84 2.03
C PHE A 42 14.05 11.77 1.45
N GLY A 43 12.79 11.56 1.82
CA GLY A 43 11.68 12.38 1.34
C GLY A 43 10.34 11.67 1.40
N THR A 44 9.36 12.20 0.66
CA THR A 44 8.05 11.55 0.52
C THR A 44 8.18 10.25 -0.29
N PRO A 45 7.45 9.18 0.06
CA PRO A 45 7.47 7.91 -0.66
C PRO A 45 7.15 8.03 -2.15
#